data_AF-A0AAW1UPF2-F1
#
_entry.id   AF-A0AAW1UPF2-F1
#
_cell.length_a   1.000
_cell.length_b   1.000
_cell.length_c   1.000
_cell.angle_alpha   90.00
_cell.angle_beta   90.00
_cell.angle_gamma   90.00
#
_symmetry.space_group_name_H-M   'P 1'
#
loop_
_entity.id
_entity.type
_entity.pdbx_description
1 polymer ?
#
loop_
_entity_poly.entity_id
_entity_poly.type
_entity_poly.pdbx_seq_one_letter_code
_entity_poly.pdbx_strand_id
1 'polypeptide(L)'
;MCKFAILLLSLACVLGYSSSLKCHTCTSDYEHGECRYGDTHAENVQVCPTGENRCFKGTFRNNDSFEFRRGCGSQNYCGEERSKESRSYEVIRCQVCEKDKCNAGTLNY
;
A
#
# COMPACT_ATOMS: atom_id res chain seq x y z
N MET A 1 -54.22 14.32 -4.06
CA MET A 1 -53.00 14.09 -4.86
C MET A 1 -51.83 14.73 -4.12
N CYS A 2 -51.08 14.00 -3.28
CA CYS A 2 -49.78 14.43 -2.71
C CYS A 2 -49.26 13.40 -1.67
N LYS A 3 -48.96 12.15 -2.08
CA LYS A 3 -48.31 11.18 -1.18
C LYS A 3 -47.19 10.35 -1.83
N PHE A 4 -46.91 10.53 -3.12
CA PHE A 4 -45.91 9.73 -3.84
C PHE A 4 -44.58 10.46 -4.09
N ALA A 5 -44.43 11.71 -3.65
CA ALA A 5 -43.24 12.52 -3.98
C ALA A 5 -42.08 12.41 -2.95
N ILE A 6 -42.23 11.67 -1.85
CA ILE A 6 -41.23 11.65 -0.77
C ILE A 6 -40.30 10.42 -0.86
N LEU A 7 -40.64 9.40 -1.65
CA LEU A 7 -39.91 8.12 -1.65
C LEU A 7 -38.73 8.04 -2.63
N LEU A 8 -38.41 9.11 -3.36
CA LEU A 8 -37.36 9.11 -4.40
C LEU A 8 -36.13 9.97 -4.09
N LEU A 9 -36.07 10.62 -2.91
CA LEU A 9 -34.94 11.47 -2.55
C LEU A 9 -33.89 10.82 -1.63
N SER A 10 -34.06 9.55 -1.25
CA SER A 10 -33.16 8.83 -0.35
C SER A 10 -32.13 7.94 -1.06
N LEU A 11 -32.19 7.82 -2.39
CA LEU A 11 -31.27 6.99 -3.17
C LEU A 11 -30.04 7.75 -3.71
N ALA A 12 -29.82 9.00 -3.27
CA ALA A 12 -28.71 9.83 -3.74
C ALA A 12 -27.49 9.85 -2.80
N CYS A 13 -27.58 9.27 -1.59
CA CYS A 13 -26.52 9.34 -0.57
C CYS A 13 -25.85 7.99 -0.22
N VAL A 14 -25.94 6.98 -1.09
CA VAL A 14 -25.22 5.70 -0.91
C VAL A 14 -24.23 5.44 -2.06
N LEU A 15 -23.86 6.49 -2.81
CA LEU A 15 -22.60 6.45 -3.54
C LEU A 15 -21.50 6.72 -2.52
N GLY A 16 -21.11 5.64 -1.83
CA GLY A 16 -20.08 5.66 -0.82
C GLY A 16 -18.86 6.40 -1.36
N TYR A 17 -18.43 7.41 -0.60
CA TYR A 17 -17.12 8.01 -0.75
C TYR A 17 -16.09 6.90 -0.53
N SER A 18 -15.76 6.13 -1.57
CA SER A 18 -14.54 5.35 -1.57
C SER A 18 -13.42 6.37 -1.70
N SER A 19 -12.95 6.91 -0.57
CA SER A 19 -11.72 7.68 -0.55
C SER A 19 -10.64 6.77 -1.12
N SER A 20 -10.13 7.10 -2.31
CA SER A 20 -9.05 6.33 -2.93
C SER A 20 -7.85 6.35 -1.99
N LEU A 21 -7.46 5.17 -1.50
CA LEU A 21 -6.37 4.99 -0.55
C LEU A 21 -5.08 5.63 -1.08
N LYS A 22 -4.33 6.32 -0.23
CA LYS A 22 -3.02 6.89 -0.59
C LYS A 22 -1.91 6.20 0.18
N CYS A 23 -0.80 5.88 -0.47
CA CYS A 23 0.34 5.20 0.17
C CYS A 23 1.67 5.87 -0.19
N HIS A 24 2.65 5.71 0.69
CA HIS A 24 4.05 6.03 0.37
C HIS A 24 4.59 5.00 -0.63
N THR A 25 5.35 5.48 -1.61
CA THR A 25 6.01 4.67 -2.63
C THR A 25 7.47 5.03 -2.72
N CYS A 26 8.30 4.01 -2.69
CA CYS A 26 9.72 4.11 -2.90
C CYS A 26 10.28 2.72 -3.12
N THR A 27 11.44 2.67 -3.78
CA THR A 27 12.32 1.50 -3.79
C THR A 27 13.73 2.04 -3.59
N SER A 28 14.45 1.51 -2.61
CA SER A 28 15.88 1.77 -2.46
C SER A 28 16.59 0.46 -2.20
N ASP A 29 17.86 0.39 -2.57
CA ASP A 29 18.73 -0.65 -2.05
C ASP A 29 18.96 -0.44 -0.54
N TYR A 30 19.62 -1.41 0.08
CA TYR A 30 19.90 -1.38 1.50
C TYR A 30 20.96 -0.35 1.89
N GLU A 31 21.90 -0.07 0.98
CA GLU A 31 23.01 0.87 1.20
C GLU A 31 22.53 2.32 1.20
N HIS A 32 21.60 2.70 0.31
CA HIS A 32 21.07 4.06 0.19
C HIS A 32 19.67 4.17 0.82
N GLY A 33 19.52 3.71 2.07
CA GLY A 33 18.26 3.47 2.79
C GLY A 33 17.25 4.64 2.98
N GLU A 34 17.17 5.59 2.08
CA GLU A 34 16.19 6.68 2.03
C GLU A 34 14.75 6.15 2.15
N CYS A 35 14.42 5.04 1.46
CA CYS A 35 13.12 4.37 1.56
C CYS A 35 12.92 3.64 2.91
N ARG A 36 14.00 3.21 3.58
CA ARG A 36 13.93 2.51 4.88
C ARG A 36 13.54 3.46 6.00
N TYR A 37 14.13 4.64 6.04
CA TYR A 37 13.97 5.57 7.18
C TYR A 37 12.73 6.45 7.08
N GLY A 38 12.06 6.47 5.93
CA GLY A 38 10.95 7.39 5.73
C GLY A 38 11.43 8.78 5.33
N ASP A 39 12.60 8.88 4.68
CA ASP A 39 13.16 10.17 4.33
C ASP A 39 12.30 10.80 3.23
N THR A 40 11.71 11.96 3.55
CA THR A 40 10.61 12.56 2.78
C THR A 40 11.00 12.97 1.36
N HIS A 41 12.30 12.99 1.04
CA HIS A 41 12.79 13.34 -0.28
C HIS A 41 12.73 12.19 -1.30
N ALA A 42 12.79 10.94 -0.85
CA ALA A 42 12.75 9.76 -1.73
C ALA A 42 11.36 9.09 -1.80
N GLU A 43 10.47 9.43 -0.87
CA GLU A 43 9.13 8.85 -0.80
C GLU A 43 8.09 9.72 -1.51
N ASN A 44 7.49 9.16 -2.58
CA ASN A 44 6.33 9.77 -3.22
C ASN A 44 5.05 9.23 -2.60
N VAL A 45 4.07 10.11 -2.36
CA VAL A 45 2.71 9.67 -2.01
C VAL A 45 1.89 9.56 -3.28
N GLN A 46 1.34 8.38 -3.55
CA GLN A 46 0.44 8.17 -4.68
C GLN A 46 -0.94 7.66 -4.23
N VAL A 47 -1.94 7.93 -5.05
CA VAL A 47 -3.26 7.29 -4.95
C VAL A 47 -3.13 5.86 -5.48
N CYS A 48 -3.67 4.89 -4.75
CA CYS A 48 -3.60 3.51 -5.16
C CYS A 48 -4.50 3.24 -6.37
N PRO A 49 -4.01 2.47 -7.35
CA PRO A 49 -4.81 1.96 -8.46
C PRO A 49 -6.02 1.17 -7.98
N THR A 50 -7.04 1.07 -8.84
CA THR A 50 -8.20 0.21 -8.60
C THR A 50 -7.75 -1.24 -8.37
N GLY A 51 -8.23 -1.86 -7.30
CA GLY A 51 -7.86 -3.22 -6.91
C GLY A 51 -6.73 -3.31 -5.88
N GLU A 52 -5.95 -2.24 -5.71
CA GLU A 52 -4.92 -2.13 -4.66
C GLU A 52 -5.49 -1.36 -3.47
N ASN A 53 -6.02 -2.09 -2.49
CA ASN A 53 -6.74 -1.54 -1.35
C ASN A 53 -5.93 -1.57 -0.05
N ARG A 54 -4.62 -1.83 -0.12
CA ARG A 54 -3.68 -1.79 1.01
C ARG A 54 -2.42 -1.02 0.66
N CYS A 55 -1.81 -0.41 1.67
CA CYS A 55 -0.42 -0.01 1.59
C CYS A 55 0.46 -1.17 2.07
N PHE A 56 1.63 -1.33 1.49
CA PHE A 56 2.66 -2.24 1.99
C PHE A 56 3.98 -1.51 2.28
N LYS A 57 4.78 -2.09 3.17
CA LYS A 57 6.21 -1.80 3.33
C LYS A 57 6.96 -3.08 3.65
N GLY A 58 8.16 -3.25 3.10
CA GLY A 58 8.93 -4.47 3.31
C GLY A 58 10.39 -4.37 2.93
N THR A 59 11.12 -5.42 3.30
CA THR A 59 12.50 -5.71 2.90
C THR A 59 12.49 -7.01 2.13
N PHE A 60 13.10 -6.98 0.96
CA PHE A 60 13.16 -8.08 0.01
C PHE A 60 14.63 -8.33 -0.30
N ARG A 61 15.02 -9.58 -0.47
CA ARG A 61 16.33 -9.94 -0.99
C ARG A 61 16.15 -10.35 -2.44
N ASN A 62 17.00 -9.82 -3.31
CA ASN A 62 17.07 -10.19 -4.72
C ASN A 62 18.54 -10.53 -5.06
N ASN A 63 18.83 -11.81 -5.29
CA ASN A 63 20.18 -12.37 -5.27
C ASN A 63 20.90 -12.01 -3.96
N ASP A 64 22.04 -11.34 -4.05
CA ASP A 64 22.84 -10.91 -2.91
C ASP A 64 22.53 -9.48 -2.43
N SER A 65 21.58 -8.78 -3.07
CA SER A 65 21.16 -7.44 -2.67
C SER A 65 19.90 -7.46 -1.82
N PHE A 66 19.79 -6.48 -0.93
CA PHE A 66 18.59 -6.20 -0.16
C PHE A 66 17.96 -4.91 -0.65
N GLU A 67 16.64 -4.91 -0.76
CA GLU A 67 15.83 -3.79 -1.23
C GLU A 67 14.73 -3.47 -0.23
N PHE A 68 14.52 -2.19 0.03
CA PHE A 68 13.37 -1.68 0.75
C PHE A 68 12.33 -1.21 -0.24
N ARG A 69 11.08 -1.66 -0.09
CA ARG A 69 9.98 -1.29 -0.97
C ARG A 69 8.77 -0.83 -0.17
N ARG A 70 8.11 0.21 -0.65
CA ARG A 70 6.80 0.67 -0.19
C ARG A 70 5.89 0.89 -1.38
N GLY A 71 4.60 0.65 -1.20
CA GLY A 71 3.63 1.01 -2.22
C GLY A 71 2.22 0.57 -1.91
N CYS A 72 1.42 0.53 -2.97
CA CYS A 72 0.06 0.02 -2.97
C CYS A 72 0.07 -1.47 -3.35
N GLY A 73 -0.85 -2.25 -2.80
CA GLY A 73 -0.95 -3.67 -3.07
C GLY A 73 -2.31 -4.25 -2.71
N SER A 74 -2.50 -5.54 -2.98
CA SER A 74 -3.69 -6.29 -2.61
C SER A 74 -3.76 -6.52 -1.09
N GLN A 75 -4.92 -7.00 -0.62
CA GLN A 75 -5.10 -7.44 0.77
C GLN A 75 -4.07 -8.51 1.18
N ASN A 76 -3.64 -9.36 0.26
CA ASN A 76 -2.71 -10.46 0.52
C ASN A 76 -1.34 -10.23 -0.12
N TYR A 77 -0.96 -8.97 -0.39
CA TYR A 77 0.26 -8.65 -1.13
C TYR A 77 1.50 -9.38 -0.58
N CYS A 78 1.70 -9.36 0.74
CA CYS A 78 2.84 -10.06 1.34
C CYS A 78 2.80 -11.59 1.15
N GLY A 79 1.61 -12.21 1.16
CA GLY A 79 1.46 -13.63 0.89
C GLY A 79 1.71 -13.97 -0.57
N GLU A 80 1.24 -13.12 -1.49
CA GLU A 80 1.51 -13.22 -2.92
C GLU A 80 3.02 -13.09 -3.21
N GLU A 81 3.71 -12.13 -2.60
CA GLU A 81 5.17 -12.00 -2.72
C GLU A 81 5.91 -13.21 -2.15
N ARG A 82 5.47 -13.74 -1.00
CA ARG A 82 6.06 -14.97 -0.43
C ARG A 82 5.89 -16.19 -1.31
N SER A 83 4.79 -16.29 -2.06
CA SER A 83 4.59 -17.39 -3.01
C SER A 83 5.57 -17.38 -4.20
N LYS A 84 6.26 -16.25 -4.43
CA LYS A 84 7.27 -16.08 -5.48
C LYS A 84 8.69 -16.34 -4.97
N GLU A 85 8.88 -16.68 -3.70
CA GLU A 85 10.20 -16.93 -3.13
C GLU A 85 10.95 -18.04 -3.89
N SER A 86 12.25 -17.83 -4.05
CA SER A 86 13.15 -18.69 -4.80
C SER A 86 14.58 -18.54 -4.27
N ARG A 87 15.56 -19.23 -4.88
CA ARG A 87 16.97 -19.07 -4.48
C ARG A 87 17.50 -17.64 -4.64
N SER A 88 16.93 -16.88 -5.57
CA SER A 88 17.34 -15.51 -5.88
C SER A 88 16.34 -14.47 -5.39
N TYR A 89 15.26 -14.85 -4.70
CA TYR A 89 14.26 -13.90 -4.23
C TYR A 89 13.66 -14.34 -2.90
N GLU A 90 13.72 -13.49 -1.88
CA GLU A 90 13.23 -13.81 -0.53
C GLU A 90 12.51 -12.61 0.09
N VAL A 91 11.34 -12.84 0.71
CA VAL A 91 10.62 -11.81 1.46
C VAL A 91 11.10 -11.84 2.91
N ILE A 92 12.12 -11.02 3.20
CA ILE A 92 12.69 -10.90 4.55
C ILE A 92 11.64 -10.37 5.52
N ARG A 93 11.00 -9.25 5.17
CA ARG A 93 9.88 -8.66 5.93
C ARG A 93 8.88 -8.01 5.02
N CYS A 94 7.60 -8.12 5.35
CA CYS A 94 6.54 -7.44 4.63
C CYS A 94 5.36 -7.20 5.58
N GLN A 95 4.82 -5.99 5.55
CA GLN A 95 3.68 -5.55 6.33
C GLN A 95 2.67 -4.88 5.41
N VAL A 96 1.38 -5.15 5.63
CA VAL A 96 0.27 -4.47 4.97
C VAL A 96 -0.56 -3.67 5.98
N CYS A 97 -1.17 -2.58 5.53
CA CYS A 97 -2.07 -1.77 6.35
C CYS A 97 -3.10 -1.03 5.46
N GLU A 98 -4.17 -0.49 6.08
CA GLU A 98 -5.39 -0.09 5.35
C GLU A 98 -5.72 1.41 5.41
N LYS A 99 -4.94 2.20 6.15
CA LYS A 99 -5.17 3.64 6.32
C LYS A 99 -4.28 4.43 5.37
N ASP A 100 -4.73 5.61 4.97
CA ASP A 100 -3.91 6.54 4.19
C ASP A 100 -2.53 6.70 4.84
N LYS A 101 -1.49 6.49 4.03
CA LYS A 101 -0.07 6.67 4.37
C LYS A 101 0.38 5.84 5.59
N CYS A 102 -0.33 4.78 5.94
CA CYS A 102 -0.01 3.93 7.09
C CYS A 102 1.33 3.19 6.95
N ASN A 103 1.82 3.09 5.72
CA ASN A 103 3.12 2.51 5.42
C ASN A 103 4.25 3.55 5.52
N ALA A 104 4.08 4.64 6.27
CA ALA A 104 5.17 5.57 6.61
C ALA A 104 6.10 5.02 7.71
N GLY A 105 7.15 5.79 8.03
CA GLY A 105 8.07 5.56 9.14
C GLY A 105 8.97 4.33 8.97
N THR A 106 9.85 4.07 9.92
CA THR A 106 10.86 3.01 9.81
C THR A 106 10.24 1.60 9.81
N LEU A 107 10.88 0.66 9.12
CA LEU A 107 10.66 -0.78 9.35
C LEU A 107 11.43 -1.19 10.61
N ASN A 108 10.71 -1.48 11.69
CA ASN A 108 11.32 -1.92 12.95
C ASN A 108 11.81 -3.38 12.83
N TYR A 109 13.02 -3.62 13.36
CA TYR A 109 13.70 -4.93 13.41
C TYR A 109 13.23 -5.73 14.62
#